data_AF-A0A972ERH0-F1
#
_entry.id   AF-A0A972ERH0-F1
#
_cell.length_a   1.000
_cell.length_b   1.000
_cell.length_c   1.000
_cell.angle_alpha   90.00
_cell.angle_beta   90.00
_cell.angle_gamma   90.00
#
_symmetry.space_group_name_H-M   'P 1'
#
loop_
_entity.id
_entity.type
_entity.pdbx_description
1 polymer ?
#
loop_
_entity_poly.entity_id
_entity_poly.type
_entity_poly.pdbx_seq_one_letter_code
_entity_poly.pdbx_strand_id
1 'polypeptide(L)'
;MRVLYCTRSDSPHDRRFLTALGQSSHEVYALRLFGGKPLTPKGVTEVPWQAVSSPLRLTDLPGQLRQLRRLLANLQPDLVHAGPIQDLAFLVARAGFHPLLTMSWGFDLMKDAYQSPLRRWQTRYTLQRSDYVTLDCQATADRAAAFGFPRERICVFPWGVDLDFFSPQNSVVPGKSWRAAQGWEDKTVLLCLRSWEPNYGVDVLARAFDRAVKENPRLRLILLGDGSEANKIRALLRGVEDKVYYGGRVELSALPGWYGAADLYVSPSHVDGSSVSLLEAMACGLPSIVSNIPANLEWIQDGLNGWVFPDGDAEALTRTILSAAEQDWRAYKLQARQDAVLKADWNKGVRKLLACYEDTAAFGKSRKL
;
A
#
# COMPACT_ATOMS: atom_id res chain seq x y z
N MET A 1 -22.24 -10.24 11.43
CA MET A 1 -21.14 -10.85 12.22
C MET A 1 -20.50 -9.79 13.09
N ARG A 2 -20.02 -10.16 14.27
CA ARG A 2 -19.08 -9.37 15.08
C ARG A 2 -17.67 -9.57 14.55
N VAL A 3 -17.07 -8.54 13.99
CA VAL A 3 -15.71 -8.59 13.42
C VAL A 3 -14.76 -7.80 14.29
N LEU A 4 -13.69 -8.43 14.75
CA LEU A 4 -12.57 -7.74 15.40
C LEU A 4 -11.42 -7.54 14.40
N TYR A 5 -11.20 -6.29 13.99
CA TYR A 5 -10.08 -5.87 13.14
C TYR A 5 -8.89 -5.44 14.01
N CYS A 6 -7.74 -6.07 13.78
CA CYS A 6 -6.54 -5.96 14.60
C CYS A 6 -5.38 -5.43 13.74
N THR A 7 -4.89 -4.22 14.04
CA THR A 7 -3.76 -3.59 13.33
C THR A 7 -2.73 -2.96 14.28
N ARG A 8 -1.55 -2.60 13.77
CA ARG A 8 -0.50 -1.94 14.57
C ARG A 8 -0.92 -0.55 15.04
N SER A 9 -1.38 0.29 14.12
CA SER A 9 -1.57 1.72 14.34
C SER A 9 -2.64 2.29 13.42
N ASP A 10 -2.85 3.60 13.45
CA ASP A 10 -3.71 4.30 12.50
C ASP A 10 -2.95 4.63 11.20
N SER A 11 -3.20 3.89 10.12
CA SER A 11 -2.71 4.23 8.78
C SER A 11 -3.87 4.65 7.86
N PRO A 12 -3.58 5.37 6.75
CA PRO A 12 -4.60 5.65 5.72
C PRO A 12 -5.29 4.37 5.21
N HIS A 13 -4.55 3.27 5.09
CA HIS A 13 -5.10 1.99 4.66
C HIS A 13 -6.04 1.37 5.72
N ASP A 14 -5.66 1.41 7.00
CA ASP A 14 -6.53 0.96 8.09
C ASP A 14 -7.84 1.74 8.12
N ARG A 15 -7.77 3.07 7.92
CA ARG A 15 -8.96 3.94 7.85
C ARG A 15 -9.85 3.56 6.68
N ARG A 16 -9.28 3.23 5.51
CA ARG A 16 -10.07 2.78 4.34
C ARG A 16 -10.78 1.45 4.63
N PHE A 17 -10.08 0.48 5.23
CA PHE A 17 -10.68 -0.79 5.65
C PHE A 17 -11.80 -0.57 6.65
N LEU A 18 -11.50 0.09 7.75
CA LEU A 18 -12.46 0.34 8.82
C LEU A 18 -13.66 1.16 8.35
N THR A 19 -13.48 2.09 7.39
CA THR A 19 -14.61 2.84 6.80
C THR A 19 -15.52 1.92 6.00
N ALA A 20 -14.97 1.07 5.13
CA ALA A 20 -15.77 0.10 4.37
C ALA A 20 -16.47 -0.91 5.28
N LEU A 21 -15.78 -1.38 6.32
CA LEU A 21 -16.36 -2.30 7.29
C LEU A 21 -17.45 -1.64 8.13
N GLY A 22 -17.26 -0.40 8.59
CA GLY A 22 -18.26 0.35 9.36
C GLY A 22 -19.52 0.71 8.56
N GLN A 23 -19.45 0.67 7.23
CA GLN A 23 -20.59 0.83 6.32
C GLN A 23 -21.26 -0.51 5.95
N SER A 24 -20.69 -1.64 6.35
CA SER A 24 -21.26 -2.96 6.12
C SER A 24 -22.37 -3.29 7.13
N SER A 25 -23.02 -4.44 6.96
CA SER A 25 -23.99 -4.98 7.93
C SER A 25 -23.33 -5.63 9.15
N HIS A 26 -22.00 -5.60 9.27
CA HIS A 26 -21.27 -6.19 10.38
C HIS A 26 -21.17 -5.23 11.57
N GLU A 27 -21.05 -5.81 12.77
CA GLU A 27 -20.71 -5.08 13.97
C GLU A 27 -19.19 -5.07 14.11
N VAL A 28 -18.56 -3.92 13.91
CA VAL A 28 -17.11 -3.84 13.70
C VAL A 28 -16.41 -3.25 14.92
N TYR A 29 -15.40 -3.96 15.36
CA TYR A 29 -14.55 -3.60 16.47
C TYR A 29 -13.10 -3.44 16.00
N ALA A 30 -12.40 -2.43 16.50
CA ALA A 30 -11.01 -2.18 16.15
C ALA A 30 -10.09 -2.32 17.37
N LEU A 31 -8.99 -3.05 17.22
CA LEU A 31 -7.89 -3.14 18.16
C LEU A 31 -6.62 -2.61 17.50
N ARG A 32 -5.96 -1.68 18.20
CA ARG A 32 -4.69 -1.10 17.77
C ARG A 32 -3.60 -1.46 18.77
N LEU A 33 -2.53 -2.09 18.29
CA LEU A 33 -1.43 -2.53 19.14
C LEU A 33 -0.67 -1.35 19.76
N PHE A 34 -0.48 -0.29 18.99
CA PHE A 34 0.24 0.91 19.40
C PHE A 34 -0.71 1.99 19.88
N GLY A 35 -0.26 2.75 20.88
CA GLY A 35 -1.04 3.81 21.49
C GLY A 35 -1.21 4.98 20.52
N GLY A 36 -2.23 5.81 20.76
CA GLY A 36 -2.48 7.00 19.97
C GLY A 36 -3.91 7.51 20.11
N LYS A 37 -4.24 8.56 19.37
CA LYS A 37 -5.61 9.05 19.19
C LYS A 37 -6.05 8.67 17.77
N PRO A 38 -6.55 7.45 17.56
CA PRO A 38 -6.96 7.01 16.23
C PRO A 38 -8.13 7.83 15.68
N LEU A 39 -8.16 8.03 14.38
CA LEU A 39 -9.35 8.51 13.68
C LEU A 39 -10.24 7.32 13.31
N THR A 40 -11.02 6.83 14.28
CA THR A 40 -11.94 5.71 14.10
C THR A 40 -13.13 6.13 13.23
N PRO A 41 -13.39 5.41 12.11
CA PRO A 41 -14.54 5.70 11.25
C PRO A 41 -15.89 5.47 11.95
N LYS A 42 -16.94 6.14 11.43
CA LYS A 42 -18.32 5.87 11.88
C LYS A 42 -18.68 4.40 11.65
N GLY A 43 -19.42 3.81 12.58
CA GLY A 43 -19.81 2.39 12.53
C GLY A 43 -18.75 1.42 13.07
N VAL A 44 -17.63 1.92 13.61
CA VAL A 44 -16.57 1.11 14.22
C VAL A 44 -16.38 1.49 15.68
N THR A 45 -16.28 0.47 16.54
CA THR A 45 -16.04 0.63 17.99
C THR A 45 -14.61 0.24 18.34
N GLU A 46 -13.81 1.18 18.87
CA GLU A 46 -12.49 0.84 19.40
C GLU A 46 -12.63 0.04 20.70
N VAL A 47 -11.85 -1.03 20.83
CA VAL A 47 -11.81 -1.85 22.05
C VAL A 47 -10.74 -1.34 23.01
N PRO A 48 -10.96 -1.40 24.32
CA PRO A 48 -9.95 -1.01 25.30
C PRO A 48 -8.73 -1.95 25.21
N TRP A 49 -7.54 -1.38 25.03
CA TRP A 49 -6.29 -2.12 24.89
C TRP A 49 -5.14 -1.41 25.60
N GLN A 50 -4.28 -2.16 26.31
CA GLN A 50 -3.04 -1.61 26.84
C GLN A 50 -1.97 -1.73 25.76
N ALA A 51 -1.81 -0.62 25.04
CA ALA A 51 -0.91 -0.55 23.92
C ALA A 51 0.57 -0.71 24.31
N VAL A 52 1.36 -1.14 23.33
CA VAL A 52 2.83 -1.17 23.39
C VAL A 52 3.41 -0.07 22.50
N SER A 53 4.66 0.33 22.75
CA SER A 53 5.33 1.42 22.01
C SER A 53 6.17 0.94 20.82
N SER A 54 6.28 -0.37 20.61
CA SER A 54 7.15 -0.97 19.60
C SER A 54 6.58 -2.31 19.12
N PRO A 55 7.04 -2.85 17.98
CA PRO A 55 6.64 -4.18 17.52
C PRO A 55 6.76 -5.23 18.63
N LEU A 56 5.82 -6.18 18.67
CA LEU A 56 5.68 -7.17 19.74
C LEU A 56 7.00 -7.91 20.02
N ARG A 57 7.55 -7.72 21.22
CA ARG A 57 8.72 -8.49 21.69
C ARG A 57 8.24 -9.73 22.44
N LEU A 58 9.13 -10.72 22.56
CA LEU A 58 8.81 -11.96 23.28
C LEU A 58 8.42 -11.71 24.74
N THR A 59 8.98 -10.69 25.37
CA THR A 59 8.68 -10.26 26.74
C THR A 59 7.26 -9.69 26.89
N ASP A 60 6.71 -9.12 25.83
CA ASP A 60 5.38 -8.49 25.87
C ASP A 60 4.27 -9.56 25.73
N LEU A 61 4.59 -10.75 25.19
CA LEU A 61 3.62 -11.81 24.85
C LEU A 61 2.72 -12.27 26.01
N PRO A 62 3.21 -12.58 27.23
CA PRO A 62 2.35 -13.12 28.27
C PRO A 62 1.24 -12.14 28.69
N GLY A 63 1.58 -10.85 28.82
CA GLY A 63 0.63 -9.80 29.17
C GLY A 63 -0.38 -9.54 28.06
N GLN A 64 0.12 -9.38 26.83
CA GLN A 64 -0.72 -9.11 25.65
C GLN A 64 -1.64 -10.30 25.34
N LEU A 65 -1.18 -11.55 25.52
CA LEU A 65 -2.04 -12.74 25.38
C LEU A 65 -3.14 -12.81 26.43
N ARG A 66 -2.84 -12.48 27.68
CA ARG A 66 -3.85 -12.46 28.74
C ARG A 66 -4.91 -11.41 28.45
N GLN A 67 -4.49 -10.22 28.00
CA GLN A 67 -5.42 -9.16 27.61
C GLN A 67 -6.25 -9.57 26.40
N LEU A 68 -5.65 -10.13 25.35
CA LEU A 68 -6.36 -10.61 24.16
C LEU A 68 -7.40 -11.67 24.51
N ARG A 69 -7.05 -12.67 25.32
CA ARG A 69 -8.00 -13.73 25.71
C ARG A 69 -9.19 -13.18 26.47
N ARG A 70 -8.99 -12.21 27.38
CA ARG A 70 -10.09 -11.54 28.08
C ARG A 70 -10.97 -10.76 27.12
N LEU A 71 -10.37 -10.01 26.20
CA LEU A 71 -11.11 -9.28 25.18
C LEU A 71 -11.94 -10.22 24.32
N LEU A 72 -11.35 -11.29 23.79
CA LEU A 72 -12.04 -12.27 22.95
C LEU A 72 -13.18 -12.97 23.71
N ALA A 73 -13.00 -13.27 25.00
CA ALA A 73 -14.03 -13.88 25.84
C ALA A 73 -15.23 -12.94 26.07
N ASN A 74 -14.98 -11.65 26.27
CA ASN A 74 -16.04 -10.65 26.50
C ASN A 74 -16.74 -10.25 25.20
N LEU A 75 -15.96 -10.00 24.15
CA LEU A 75 -16.45 -9.52 22.87
C LEU A 75 -17.14 -10.63 22.06
N GLN A 76 -16.63 -11.86 22.18
CA GLN A 76 -17.06 -13.04 21.42
C GLN A 76 -17.18 -12.76 19.90
N PRO A 77 -16.11 -12.29 19.23
CA PRO A 77 -16.19 -12.01 17.81
C PRO A 77 -16.51 -13.30 17.02
N ASP A 78 -17.25 -13.16 15.93
CA ASP A 78 -17.49 -14.24 14.96
C ASP A 78 -16.28 -14.47 14.07
N LEU A 79 -15.44 -13.45 13.89
CA LEU A 79 -14.23 -13.47 13.09
C LEU A 79 -13.20 -12.46 13.62
N VAL A 80 -11.93 -12.83 13.62
CA VAL A 80 -10.82 -11.89 13.85
C VAL A 80 -10.04 -11.70 12.55
N HIS A 81 -9.97 -10.46 12.09
CA HIS A 81 -9.12 -10.04 10.98
C HIS A 81 -7.88 -9.36 11.56
N ALA A 82 -6.70 -9.95 11.41
CA ALA A 82 -5.49 -9.45 12.08
C ALA A 82 -4.25 -9.39 11.18
N GLY A 83 -3.48 -8.32 11.30
CA GLY A 83 -2.16 -8.15 10.70
C GLY A 83 -1.31 -7.10 11.44
N PRO A 84 -0.02 -6.94 11.11
CA PRO A 84 0.80 -7.79 10.26
C PRO A 84 1.01 -9.21 10.84
N ILE A 85 1.55 -10.12 10.01
CA ILE A 85 1.61 -11.57 10.30
C ILE A 85 2.34 -11.91 11.62
N GLN A 86 3.50 -11.30 11.88
CA GLN A 86 4.35 -11.66 13.04
C GLN A 86 3.97 -10.92 14.33
N ASP A 87 2.98 -10.02 14.29
CA ASP A 87 2.55 -9.22 15.42
C ASP A 87 1.14 -9.62 15.89
N LEU A 88 0.09 -8.88 15.50
CA LEU A 88 -1.26 -9.14 16.01
C LEU A 88 -1.85 -10.44 15.47
N ALA A 89 -1.61 -10.79 14.21
CA ALA A 89 -2.03 -12.08 13.69
C ALA A 89 -1.37 -13.24 14.44
N PHE A 90 -0.07 -13.10 14.75
CA PHE A 90 0.66 -14.04 15.60
C PHE A 90 0.08 -14.11 17.01
N LEU A 91 -0.27 -12.97 17.61
CA LEU A 91 -0.88 -12.92 18.94
C LEU A 91 -2.24 -13.64 18.96
N VAL A 92 -3.08 -13.44 17.94
CA VAL A 92 -4.38 -14.10 17.80
C VAL A 92 -4.21 -15.61 17.58
N ALA A 93 -3.28 -16.01 16.70
CA ALA A 93 -2.93 -17.42 16.49
C ALA A 93 -2.44 -18.08 17.78
N ARG A 94 -1.67 -17.37 18.62
CA ARG A 94 -1.22 -17.82 19.95
C ARG A 94 -2.33 -17.88 20.99
N ALA A 95 -3.34 -17.04 20.86
CA ALA A 95 -4.54 -17.12 21.68
C ALA A 95 -5.40 -18.35 21.33
N GLY A 96 -5.16 -18.98 20.17
CA GLY A 96 -5.89 -20.16 19.70
C GLY A 96 -7.28 -19.80 19.16
N PHE A 97 -7.48 -18.57 18.73
CA PHE A 97 -8.77 -18.11 18.24
C PHE A 97 -9.00 -18.53 16.79
N HIS A 98 -10.19 -19.05 16.54
CA HIS A 98 -10.76 -19.30 15.20
C HIS A 98 -12.20 -18.80 15.20
N PRO A 99 -12.71 -18.23 14.09
CA PRO A 99 -12.07 -18.04 12.79
C PRO A 99 -11.04 -16.89 12.71
N LEU A 100 -9.86 -17.14 12.14
CA LEU A 100 -8.79 -16.13 11.94
C LEU A 100 -8.55 -15.86 10.45
N LEU A 101 -8.85 -14.63 10.01
CA LEU A 101 -8.39 -14.06 8.75
C LEU A 101 -7.10 -13.27 8.99
N THR A 102 -5.98 -13.78 8.49
CA THR A 102 -4.69 -13.09 8.62
C THR A 102 -4.45 -12.13 7.47
N MET A 103 -3.88 -10.96 7.73
CA MET A 103 -3.53 -9.95 6.74
C MET A 103 -2.03 -9.71 6.67
N SER A 104 -1.50 -9.73 5.45
CA SER A 104 -0.15 -9.25 5.14
C SER A 104 -0.19 -7.81 4.62
N TRP A 105 0.82 -7.03 4.98
CA TRP A 105 1.09 -5.70 4.44
C TRP A 105 2.18 -5.72 3.35
N GLY A 106 2.49 -6.90 2.81
CA GLY A 106 3.56 -7.13 1.84
C GLY A 106 4.94 -7.20 2.49
N PHE A 107 5.41 -6.13 3.14
CA PHE A 107 6.76 -6.08 3.72
C PHE A 107 7.00 -7.19 4.77
N ASP A 108 5.95 -7.55 5.50
CA ASP A 108 6.03 -8.51 6.59
C ASP A 108 6.31 -9.92 6.07
N LEU A 109 5.73 -10.27 4.92
CA LEU A 109 5.91 -11.57 4.29
C LEU A 109 7.10 -11.60 3.31
N MET A 110 7.39 -10.48 2.64
CA MET A 110 8.44 -10.38 1.63
C MET A 110 9.82 -10.08 2.22
N LYS A 111 9.89 -9.33 3.32
CA LYS A 111 11.15 -8.88 3.96
C LYS A 111 11.28 -9.40 5.38
N ASP A 112 10.35 -9.06 6.29
CA ASP A 112 10.53 -9.33 7.72
C ASP A 112 10.61 -10.83 8.03
N ALA A 113 9.84 -11.66 7.31
CA ALA A 113 9.87 -13.12 7.44
C ALA A 113 11.25 -13.75 7.20
N TYR A 114 12.18 -13.04 6.54
CA TYR A 114 13.52 -13.51 6.21
C TYR A 114 14.64 -12.85 7.01
N GLN A 115 14.33 -11.90 7.90
CA GLN A 115 15.34 -11.19 8.70
C GLN A 115 15.96 -12.07 9.79
N SER A 116 15.23 -13.07 10.30
CA SER A 116 15.75 -13.98 11.34
C SER A 116 15.00 -15.31 11.39
N PRO A 117 15.62 -16.37 11.96
CA PRO A 117 14.93 -17.64 12.20
C PRO A 117 13.66 -17.50 13.04
N LEU A 118 13.67 -16.59 14.02
CA LEU A 118 12.51 -16.30 14.86
C LEU A 118 11.35 -15.72 14.02
N ARG A 119 11.62 -14.69 13.20
CA ARG A 119 10.60 -14.08 12.33
C ARG A 119 10.02 -15.10 11.33
N ARG A 120 10.89 -15.93 10.76
CA ARG A 120 10.48 -17.02 9.85
C ARG A 120 9.55 -18.01 10.55
N TRP A 121 9.89 -18.40 11.79
CA TRP A 121 9.06 -19.28 12.59
C TRP A 121 7.72 -18.63 12.98
N GLN A 122 7.71 -17.36 13.40
CA GLN A 122 6.46 -16.64 13.70
C GLN A 122 5.54 -16.62 12.49
N THR A 123 6.09 -16.32 11.31
CA THR A 123 5.36 -16.33 10.03
C THR A 123 4.72 -17.70 9.76
N ARG A 124 5.51 -18.78 9.83
CA ARG A 124 5.01 -20.13 9.61
C ARG A 124 3.98 -20.54 10.67
N TYR A 125 4.22 -20.20 11.93
CA TYR A 125 3.31 -20.50 13.05
C TYR A 125 1.95 -19.84 12.86
N THR A 126 1.94 -18.55 12.50
CA THR A 126 0.71 -17.79 12.24
C THR A 126 -0.02 -18.41 11.06
N LEU A 127 0.63 -18.55 9.89
CA LEU A 127 -0.02 -19.07 8.68
C LEU A 127 -0.63 -20.47 8.88
N GLN A 128 0.04 -21.37 9.61
CA GLN A 128 -0.52 -22.70 9.91
C GLN A 128 -1.80 -22.67 10.77
N ARG A 129 -2.01 -21.58 11.51
CA ARG A 129 -3.16 -21.35 12.40
C ARG A 129 -4.15 -20.33 11.84
N SER A 130 -3.87 -19.73 10.70
CA SER A 130 -4.84 -18.93 9.97
C SER A 130 -5.84 -19.86 9.26
N ASP A 131 -7.08 -19.42 9.19
CA ASP A 131 -8.11 -20.11 8.41
C ASP A 131 -8.07 -19.64 6.96
N TYR A 132 -7.95 -18.32 6.76
CA TYR A 132 -7.69 -17.67 5.47
C TYR A 132 -6.60 -16.62 5.63
N VAL A 133 -6.00 -16.22 4.51
CA VAL A 133 -5.06 -15.09 4.44
C VAL A 133 -5.52 -14.11 3.38
N THR A 134 -5.61 -12.83 3.73
CA THR A 134 -5.81 -11.73 2.79
C THR A 134 -4.50 -10.96 2.57
N LEU A 135 -4.29 -10.53 1.34
CA LEU A 135 -3.06 -9.89 0.89
C LEU A 135 -3.33 -9.13 -0.41
N ASP A 136 -2.38 -8.30 -0.84
CA ASP A 136 -2.66 -7.25 -1.82
C ASP A 136 -2.15 -7.49 -3.23
N CYS A 137 -1.33 -8.51 -3.45
CA CYS A 137 -0.78 -8.84 -4.76
C CYS A 137 -0.47 -10.34 -4.90
N GLN A 138 -0.38 -10.84 -6.13
CA GLN A 138 -0.05 -12.24 -6.39
C GLN A 138 1.36 -12.60 -5.89
N ALA A 139 2.31 -11.68 -5.90
CA ALA A 139 3.65 -11.93 -5.37
C ALA A 139 3.65 -12.29 -3.88
N THR A 140 2.82 -11.63 -3.07
CA THR A 140 2.64 -11.97 -1.66
C THR A 140 1.84 -13.25 -1.49
N ALA A 141 0.89 -13.54 -2.39
CA ALA A 141 0.16 -14.82 -2.45
C ALA A 141 1.10 -16.01 -2.65
N ASP A 142 1.98 -15.92 -3.64
CA ASP A 142 2.96 -16.96 -3.95
C ASP A 142 3.96 -17.14 -2.80
N ARG A 143 4.30 -16.05 -2.12
CA ARG A 143 5.13 -16.11 -0.92
C ARG A 143 4.42 -16.84 0.22
N ALA A 144 3.14 -16.57 0.47
CA ALA A 144 2.35 -17.28 1.48
C ALA A 144 2.26 -18.78 1.14
N ALA A 145 2.04 -19.11 -0.13
CA ALA A 145 2.05 -20.49 -0.62
C ALA A 145 3.42 -21.18 -0.41
N ALA A 146 4.53 -20.47 -0.65
CA ALA A 146 5.87 -20.99 -0.38
C ALA A 146 6.14 -21.25 1.11
N PHE A 147 5.41 -20.59 2.02
CA PHE A 147 5.41 -20.92 3.46
C PHE A 147 4.55 -22.14 3.82
N GLY A 148 3.85 -22.72 2.84
CA GLY A 148 2.99 -23.89 2.97
C GLY A 148 1.51 -23.54 3.21
N PHE A 149 1.09 -22.31 2.95
CA PHE A 149 -0.32 -21.93 3.05
C PHE A 149 -1.08 -22.34 1.78
N PRO A 150 -2.26 -22.97 1.88
CA PRO A 150 -2.97 -23.46 0.70
C PRO A 150 -3.58 -22.32 -0.11
N ARG A 151 -3.45 -22.41 -1.44
CA ARG A 151 -3.82 -21.34 -2.38
C ARG A 151 -5.31 -21.04 -2.40
N GLU A 152 -6.14 -22.06 -2.23
CA GLU A 152 -7.60 -21.95 -2.18
C GLU A 152 -8.12 -21.17 -0.98
N ARG A 153 -7.27 -20.93 0.05
CA ARG A 153 -7.60 -20.10 1.22
C ARG A 153 -6.93 -18.71 1.19
N ILE A 154 -6.34 -18.34 0.04
CA ILE A 154 -5.73 -17.02 -0.16
C ILE A 154 -6.72 -16.10 -0.87
N CYS A 155 -7.04 -14.98 -0.23
CA CYS A 155 -7.80 -13.89 -0.82
C CYS A 155 -6.87 -12.76 -1.26
N VAL A 156 -6.61 -12.67 -2.57
CA VAL A 156 -5.89 -11.52 -3.14
C VAL A 156 -6.85 -10.35 -3.31
N PHE A 157 -6.71 -9.31 -2.50
CA PHE A 157 -7.48 -8.08 -2.55
C PHE A 157 -6.50 -6.92 -2.77
N PRO A 158 -6.29 -6.46 -4.02
CA PRO A 158 -5.56 -5.22 -4.22
C PRO A 158 -6.38 -4.09 -3.59
N TRP A 159 -5.72 -3.20 -2.83
CA TRP A 159 -6.35 -2.11 -2.07
C TRP A 159 -7.33 -1.27 -2.87
N GLY A 160 -7.24 -1.30 -4.21
CA GLY A 160 -8.13 -0.60 -5.12
C GLY A 160 -8.10 0.92 -4.97
N VAL A 161 -8.87 1.59 -5.80
CA VAL A 161 -9.03 3.03 -5.84
C VAL A 161 -10.47 3.39 -6.11
N ASP A 162 -10.89 4.53 -5.57
CA ASP A 162 -12.15 5.15 -5.94
C ASP A 162 -12.00 5.71 -7.35
N LEU A 163 -12.56 5.00 -8.34
CA LEU A 163 -12.41 5.30 -9.76
C LEU A 163 -13.19 6.54 -10.20
N ASP A 164 -14.16 6.99 -9.40
CA ASP A 164 -14.91 8.21 -9.65
C ASP A 164 -14.11 9.41 -9.14
N PHE A 165 -13.58 9.31 -7.92
CA PHE A 165 -12.73 10.32 -7.31
C PHE A 165 -11.39 10.47 -8.05
N PHE A 166 -10.65 9.38 -8.26
CA PHE A 166 -9.43 9.34 -9.06
C PHE A 166 -9.77 9.04 -10.52
N SER A 167 -9.95 10.12 -11.28
CA SER A 167 -10.36 10.05 -12.69
C SER A 167 -9.72 11.18 -13.50
N PRO A 168 -9.57 11.01 -14.83
CA PRO A 168 -9.13 12.09 -15.71
C PRO A 168 -9.99 13.36 -15.59
N GLN A 169 -11.29 13.20 -15.32
CA GLN A 169 -12.24 14.30 -15.16
C GLN A 169 -11.89 15.18 -13.96
N ASN A 170 -11.49 14.57 -12.84
CA ASN A 170 -11.15 15.28 -11.61
C ASN A 170 -9.69 15.72 -11.54
N SER A 171 -8.80 15.16 -12.38
CA SER A 171 -7.37 15.45 -12.33
C SER A 171 -6.94 16.56 -13.30
N VAL A 172 -7.42 16.55 -14.54
CA VAL A 172 -6.83 17.34 -15.64
C VAL A 172 -6.99 18.85 -15.43
N VAL A 173 -8.18 19.33 -15.07
CA VAL A 173 -8.43 20.77 -14.88
C VAL A 173 -7.60 21.35 -13.73
N PRO A 174 -7.67 20.81 -12.49
CA PRO A 174 -6.87 21.34 -11.39
C PRO A 174 -5.37 21.20 -11.65
N GLY A 175 -4.93 20.12 -12.29
CA GLY A 175 -3.52 19.92 -12.66
C GLY A 175 -3.00 20.96 -13.65
N LYS A 176 -3.77 21.29 -14.69
CA LYS A 176 -3.42 22.36 -15.65
C LYS A 176 -3.34 23.73 -14.96
N SER A 177 -4.31 24.05 -14.12
CA SER A 177 -4.31 25.32 -13.36
C SER A 177 -3.08 25.42 -12.46
N TRP A 178 -2.70 24.34 -11.79
CA TRP A 178 -1.49 24.31 -10.97
C TRP A 178 -0.23 24.50 -11.81
N ARG A 179 -0.09 23.81 -12.95
CA ARG A 179 1.05 23.99 -13.87
C ARG A 179 1.18 25.44 -14.34
N ALA A 180 0.06 26.09 -14.68
CA ALA A 180 0.07 27.48 -15.09
C ALA A 180 0.56 28.43 -13.99
N ALA A 181 0.14 28.20 -12.75
CA ALA A 181 0.63 28.96 -11.60
C ALA A 181 2.14 28.78 -11.35
N GLN A 182 2.75 27.68 -11.82
CA GLN A 182 4.19 27.42 -11.70
C GLN A 182 5.01 27.80 -12.94
N GLY A 183 4.37 28.17 -14.07
CA GLY A 183 5.04 28.36 -15.36
C GLY A 183 5.55 27.04 -15.97
N TRP A 184 4.86 25.93 -15.72
CA TRP A 184 5.26 24.57 -16.10
C TRP A 184 4.40 23.97 -17.25
N GLU A 185 3.65 24.79 -17.97
CA GLU A 185 2.72 24.34 -19.04
C GLU A 185 3.43 23.57 -20.15
N ASP A 186 4.60 24.04 -20.60
CA ASP A 186 5.37 23.43 -21.70
C ASP A 186 6.45 22.44 -21.21
N LYS A 187 6.43 22.08 -19.93
CA LYS A 187 7.42 21.19 -19.30
C LYS A 187 6.97 19.73 -19.37
N THR A 188 7.89 18.82 -19.09
CA THR A 188 7.54 17.41 -18.84
C THR A 188 7.64 17.17 -17.35
N VAL A 189 6.52 16.87 -16.70
CA VAL A 189 6.43 16.84 -15.24
C VAL A 189 6.37 15.41 -14.73
N LEU A 190 7.34 15.03 -13.89
CA LEU A 190 7.37 13.75 -13.19
C LEU A 190 6.74 13.92 -11.80
N LEU A 191 6.00 12.91 -11.34
CA LEU A 191 5.40 12.89 -10.00
C LEU A 191 5.85 11.65 -9.22
N CYS A 192 6.28 11.86 -7.98
CA CYS A 192 6.48 10.78 -7.01
C CYS A 192 5.77 11.12 -5.70
N LEU A 193 4.96 10.17 -5.24
CA LEU A 193 4.14 10.25 -4.01
C LEU A 193 4.61 9.27 -2.93
N ARG A 194 5.73 8.59 -3.16
CA ARG A 194 6.22 7.58 -2.22
C ARG A 194 6.78 8.27 -0.98
N SER A 195 6.61 7.65 0.18
CA SER A 195 7.26 8.10 1.42
C SER A 195 8.78 8.07 1.25
N TRP A 196 9.48 8.99 1.90
CA TRP A 196 10.93 9.11 1.77
C TRP A 196 11.63 8.21 2.78
N GLU A 197 11.36 6.91 2.65
CA GLU A 197 11.91 5.84 3.47
C GLU A 197 12.75 4.89 2.61
N PRO A 198 13.75 4.19 3.18
CA PRO A 198 14.69 3.36 2.42
C PRO A 198 14.07 2.25 1.57
N ASN A 199 12.82 1.83 1.83
CA ASN A 199 12.15 0.81 1.03
C ASN A 199 11.64 1.36 -0.32
N TYR A 200 11.47 2.67 -0.46
CA TYR A 200 10.75 3.29 -1.57
C TYR A 200 11.63 3.91 -2.65
N GLY A 201 12.96 3.93 -2.46
CA GLY A 201 13.95 4.27 -3.48
C GLY A 201 13.86 5.69 -4.03
N VAL A 202 13.30 6.64 -3.26
CA VAL A 202 13.18 8.05 -3.70
C VAL A 202 14.55 8.68 -3.93
N ASP A 203 15.59 8.18 -3.27
CA ASP A 203 16.97 8.56 -3.51
C ASP A 203 17.51 8.07 -4.87
N VAL A 204 17.04 6.93 -5.37
CA VAL A 204 17.32 6.44 -6.74
C VAL A 204 16.72 7.39 -7.76
N LEU A 205 15.45 7.79 -7.57
CA LEU A 205 14.80 8.80 -8.40
C LEU A 205 15.50 10.15 -8.34
N ALA A 206 15.92 10.60 -7.15
CA ALA A 206 16.64 11.87 -7.00
C ALA A 206 17.94 11.88 -7.83
N ARG A 207 18.74 10.80 -7.76
CA ARG A 207 19.96 10.63 -8.57
C ARG A 207 19.66 10.59 -10.06
N ALA A 208 18.61 9.87 -10.46
CA ALA A 208 18.24 9.75 -11.86
C ALA A 208 17.73 11.07 -12.44
N PHE A 209 16.91 11.80 -11.68
CA PHE A 209 16.39 13.10 -12.10
C PHE A 209 17.50 14.15 -12.25
N ASP A 210 18.43 14.24 -11.29
CA ASP A 210 19.59 15.16 -11.40
C ASP A 210 20.38 14.95 -12.70
N ARG A 211 20.55 13.70 -13.14
CA ARG A 211 21.20 13.36 -14.41
C ARG A 211 20.31 13.72 -15.61
N ALA A 212 19.06 13.23 -15.61
CA ALA A 212 18.13 13.41 -16.71
C ALA A 212 17.84 14.89 -16.99
N VAL A 213 17.75 15.74 -15.96
CA VAL A 213 17.42 17.16 -16.10
C VAL A 213 18.57 18.00 -16.65
N LYS A 214 19.81 17.48 -16.60
CA LYS A 214 20.98 18.09 -17.25
C LYS A 214 20.96 17.83 -18.76
N GLU A 215 20.47 16.66 -19.17
CA GLU A 215 20.30 16.30 -20.58
C GLU A 215 19.03 16.90 -21.19
N ASN A 216 17.92 16.92 -20.43
CA ASN A 216 16.67 17.54 -20.82
C ASN A 216 16.23 18.61 -19.80
N PRO A 217 16.59 19.89 -20.00
CA PRO A 217 16.23 20.99 -19.10
C PRO A 217 14.73 21.29 -18.97
N ARG A 218 13.87 20.67 -19.81
CA ARG A 218 12.41 20.78 -19.70
C ARG A 218 11.82 19.89 -18.62
N LEU A 219 12.55 18.91 -18.10
CA LEU A 219 12.03 18.03 -17.05
C LEU A 219 11.78 18.82 -15.77
N ARG A 220 10.70 18.47 -15.08
CA ARG A 220 10.32 18.99 -13.76
C ARG A 220 9.93 17.82 -12.87
N LEU A 221 10.16 17.94 -11.58
CA LEU A 221 9.85 16.89 -10.61
C LEU A 221 8.97 17.44 -9.50
N ILE A 222 7.85 16.78 -9.25
CA ILE A 222 6.99 16.98 -8.09
C ILE A 222 7.28 15.83 -7.12
N LEU A 223 7.75 16.17 -5.92
CA LEU A 223 7.88 15.22 -4.81
C LEU A 223 6.87 15.59 -3.73
N LEU A 224 5.87 14.73 -3.54
CA LEU A 224 4.95 14.84 -2.40
C LEU A 224 5.20 13.67 -1.46
N GLY A 225 5.57 13.98 -0.24
CA GLY A 225 6.01 13.02 0.74
C GLY A 225 7.01 13.63 1.70
N ASP A 226 7.37 12.84 2.69
CA ASP A 226 8.44 13.11 3.64
C ASP A 226 8.87 11.78 4.27
N GLY A 227 9.93 11.78 5.06
CA GLY A 227 10.43 10.58 5.72
C GLY A 227 11.87 10.69 6.22
N SER A 228 12.38 9.59 6.75
CA SER A 228 13.71 9.53 7.35
C SER A 228 14.86 9.90 6.40
N GLU A 229 14.66 9.78 5.08
CA GLU A 229 15.66 10.12 4.06
C GLU A 229 15.58 11.56 3.54
N ALA A 230 14.78 12.44 4.13
CA ALA A 230 14.54 13.79 3.61
C ALA A 230 15.81 14.63 3.37
N ASN A 231 16.74 14.63 4.33
CA ASN A 231 18.00 15.36 4.19
C ASN A 231 18.86 14.79 3.04
N LYS A 232 18.87 13.45 2.89
CA LYS A 232 19.61 12.76 1.83
C LYS A 232 19.03 13.12 0.45
N ILE A 233 17.70 13.05 0.29
CA ILE A 233 17.03 13.35 -0.98
C ILE A 233 17.25 14.80 -1.40
N ARG A 234 17.09 15.76 -0.46
CA ARG A 234 17.35 17.18 -0.74
C ARG A 234 18.81 17.44 -1.12
N ALA A 235 19.76 16.76 -0.47
CA ALA A 235 21.17 16.88 -0.82
C ALA A 235 21.49 16.35 -2.22
N LEU A 236 20.84 15.26 -2.65
CA LEU A 236 21.02 14.69 -3.98
C LEU A 236 20.47 15.57 -5.11
N LEU A 237 19.51 16.44 -4.80
CA LEU A 237 18.88 17.37 -5.75
C LEU A 237 19.48 18.79 -5.67
N ARG A 238 20.61 18.94 -4.99
CA ARG A 238 21.30 20.22 -4.89
C ARG A 238 21.84 20.65 -6.26
N GLY A 239 21.57 21.90 -6.65
CA GLY A 239 21.92 22.47 -7.95
C GLY A 239 20.82 22.37 -9.01
N VAL A 240 19.70 21.68 -8.72
CA VAL A 240 18.53 21.58 -9.62
C VAL A 240 17.22 21.89 -8.89
N GLU A 241 17.29 22.53 -7.73
CA GLU A 241 16.13 22.80 -6.86
C GLU A 241 15.07 23.67 -7.55
N ASP A 242 15.46 24.54 -8.49
CA ASP A 242 14.56 25.38 -9.29
C ASP A 242 13.63 24.55 -10.21
N LYS A 243 13.95 23.27 -10.40
CA LYS A 243 13.19 22.32 -11.25
C LYS A 243 12.44 21.28 -10.42
N VAL A 244 12.49 21.38 -9.09
CA VAL A 244 11.85 20.44 -8.17
C VAL A 244 10.86 21.17 -7.28
N TYR A 245 9.61 20.69 -7.26
CA TYR A 245 8.61 21.13 -6.31
C TYR A 245 8.52 20.14 -5.15
N TYR A 246 8.71 20.64 -3.93
CA TYR A 246 8.57 19.88 -2.69
C TYR A 246 7.23 20.21 -2.02
N GLY A 247 6.20 19.40 -2.24
CA GLY A 247 4.86 19.67 -1.72
C GLY A 247 4.56 19.11 -0.33
N GLY A 248 5.48 18.32 0.24
CA GLY A 248 5.26 17.65 1.53
C GLY A 248 4.09 16.67 1.45
N ARG A 249 3.44 16.40 2.59
CA ARG A 249 2.22 15.58 2.64
C ARG A 249 1.02 16.42 2.21
N VAL A 250 0.24 15.88 1.28
CA VAL A 250 -0.95 16.55 0.74
C VAL A 250 -2.23 15.85 1.17
N GLU A 251 -3.29 16.64 1.28
CA GLU A 251 -4.62 16.13 1.62
C GLU A 251 -5.19 15.27 0.50
N LEU A 252 -5.96 14.23 0.87
CA LEU A 252 -6.58 13.29 -0.06
C LEU A 252 -7.42 14.02 -1.13
N SER A 253 -8.15 15.06 -0.74
CA SER A 253 -9.01 15.87 -1.63
C SER A 253 -8.24 16.57 -2.75
N ALA A 254 -6.95 16.86 -2.57
CA ALA A 254 -6.11 17.53 -3.55
C ALA A 254 -5.35 16.57 -4.48
N LEU A 255 -5.26 15.28 -4.12
CA LEU A 255 -4.45 14.29 -4.86
C LEU A 255 -4.80 14.18 -6.34
N PRO A 256 -6.08 14.15 -6.79
CA PRO A 256 -6.40 14.11 -8.21
C PRO A 256 -5.71 15.22 -9.01
N GLY A 257 -5.67 16.45 -8.49
CA GLY A 257 -5.01 17.57 -9.14
C GLY A 257 -3.51 17.37 -9.33
N TRP A 258 -2.84 16.72 -8.38
CA TRP A 258 -1.41 16.39 -8.49
C TRP A 258 -1.14 15.36 -9.57
N TYR A 259 -1.96 14.32 -9.68
CA TYR A 259 -1.86 13.37 -10.79
C TYR A 259 -2.09 14.04 -12.14
N GLY A 260 -3.01 15.01 -12.24
CA GLY A 260 -3.25 15.77 -13.46
C GLY A 260 -2.20 16.84 -13.76
N ALA A 261 -1.40 17.24 -12.77
CA ALA A 261 -0.27 18.15 -12.96
C ALA A 261 0.96 17.46 -13.56
N ALA A 262 0.95 16.12 -13.61
CA ALA A 262 2.05 15.30 -14.06
C ALA A 262 1.81 14.70 -15.45
N ASP A 263 2.90 14.38 -16.13
CA ASP A 263 2.93 13.65 -17.39
C ASP A 263 3.37 12.19 -17.19
N LEU A 264 4.21 11.95 -16.18
CA LEU A 264 4.72 10.63 -15.80
C LEU A 264 4.66 10.46 -14.27
N TYR A 265 4.13 9.34 -13.81
CA TYR A 265 4.29 8.90 -12.42
C TYR A 265 5.55 8.06 -12.27
N VAL A 266 6.30 8.20 -11.18
CA VAL A 266 7.49 7.37 -10.92
C VAL A 266 7.41 6.70 -9.55
N SER A 267 7.53 5.36 -9.54
CA SER A 267 7.62 4.56 -8.32
C SER A 267 8.89 3.70 -8.32
N PRO A 268 9.97 4.17 -7.66
CA PRO A 268 11.27 3.50 -7.66
C PRO A 268 11.46 2.53 -6.48
N SER A 269 10.38 1.88 -6.02
CA SER A 269 10.40 1.14 -4.75
C SER A 269 11.18 -0.17 -4.83
N HIS A 270 11.95 -0.49 -3.78
CA HIS A 270 12.71 -1.73 -3.68
C HIS A 270 11.85 -2.92 -3.24
N VAL A 271 10.88 -2.65 -2.37
CA VAL A 271 9.90 -3.62 -1.91
C VAL A 271 8.58 -2.90 -1.73
N ASP A 272 7.53 -3.46 -2.30
CA ASP A 272 6.19 -2.93 -2.19
C ASP A 272 5.14 -4.05 -2.30
N GLY A 273 3.92 -3.72 -1.89
CA GLY A 273 2.73 -4.44 -2.28
C GLY A 273 2.07 -3.78 -3.49
N SER A 274 0.75 -3.91 -3.64
CA SER A 274 0.02 -3.16 -4.65
C SER A 274 -0.04 -1.67 -4.26
N SER A 275 0.93 -0.88 -4.74
CA SER A 275 1.07 0.54 -4.42
C SER A 275 -0.20 1.33 -4.77
N VAL A 276 -0.94 1.79 -3.75
CA VAL A 276 -2.17 2.58 -3.97
C VAL A 276 -1.89 3.82 -4.81
N SER A 277 -0.77 4.51 -4.60
CA SER A 277 -0.42 5.69 -5.40
C SER A 277 -0.15 5.36 -6.87
N LEU A 278 0.33 4.14 -7.18
CA LEU A 278 0.43 3.66 -8.57
C LEU A 278 -0.98 3.43 -9.15
N LEU A 279 -1.87 2.80 -8.40
CA LEU A 279 -3.26 2.58 -8.83
C LEU A 279 -4.00 3.90 -9.05
N GLU A 280 -3.79 4.89 -8.20
CA GLU A 280 -4.37 6.22 -8.31
C GLU A 280 -3.83 6.97 -9.54
N ALA A 281 -2.53 6.86 -9.82
CA ALA A 281 -1.92 7.38 -11.06
C ALA A 281 -2.56 6.74 -12.29
N MET A 282 -2.62 5.40 -12.34
CA MET A 282 -3.26 4.68 -13.44
C MET A 282 -4.73 5.05 -13.59
N ALA A 283 -5.47 5.18 -12.49
CA ALA A 283 -6.87 5.62 -12.50
C ALA A 283 -7.03 7.06 -12.98
N CYS A 284 -6.08 7.96 -12.74
CA CYS A 284 -6.08 9.29 -13.34
C CYS A 284 -5.63 9.29 -14.81
N GLY A 285 -5.29 8.12 -15.38
CA GLY A 285 -4.76 7.98 -16.73
C GLY A 285 -3.32 8.47 -16.85
N LEU A 286 -2.52 8.39 -15.78
CA LEU A 286 -1.13 8.82 -15.75
C LEU A 286 -0.20 7.61 -15.97
N PRO A 287 0.52 7.53 -17.10
CA PRO A 287 1.46 6.45 -17.34
C PRO A 287 2.62 6.50 -16.35
N SER A 288 3.18 5.33 -16.06
CA SER A 288 4.06 5.16 -14.91
C SER A 288 5.39 4.52 -15.28
N ILE A 289 6.48 5.01 -14.68
CA ILE A 289 7.80 4.38 -14.67
C ILE A 289 7.98 3.70 -13.32
N VAL A 290 8.21 2.40 -13.31
CA VAL A 290 8.26 1.60 -12.07
C VAL A 290 9.50 0.72 -12.01
N SER A 291 9.99 0.46 -10.80
CA SER A 291 11.07 -0.50 -10.57
C SER A 291 10.60 -1.92 -10.89
N ASN A 292 11.54 -2.76 -11.35
CA ASN A 292 11.33 -4.17 -11.67
C ASN A 292 11.22 -5.01 -10.39
N ILE A 293 10.10 -4.84 -9.69
CA ILE A 293 9.71 -5.64 -8.53
C ILE A 293 8.41 -6.38 -8.82
N PRO A 294 8.19 -7.60 -8.28
CA PRO A 294 7.04 -8.42 -8.62
C PRO A 294 5.69 -7.70 -8.51
N ALA A 295 5.47 -6.92 -7.44
CA ALA A 295 4.21 -6.22 -7.23
C ALA A 295 3.93 -5.13 -8.29
N ASN A 296 4.96 -4.44 -8.77
CA ASN A 296 4.80 -3.44 -9.84
C ASN A 296 4.48 -4.08 -11.19
N LEU A 297 5.05 -5.27 -11.46
CA LEU A 297 4.82 -6.00 -12.72
C LEU A 297 3.41 -6.59 -12.84
N GLU A 298 2.64 -6.66 -11.75
CA GLU A 298 1.21 -7.01 -11.81
C GLU A 298 0.36 -5.89 -12.44
N TRP A 299 0.89 -4.66 -12.43
CA TRP A 299 0.20 -3.45 -12.87
C TRP A 299 0.77 -2.87 -14.15
N ILE A 300 2.11 -2.87 -14.28
CA ILE A 300 2.81 -2.25 -15.40
C ILE A 300 3.44 -3.31 -16.30
N GLN A 301 3.06 -3.24 -17.58
CA GLN A 301 3.69 -3.96 -18.66
C GLN A 301 4.53 -2.98 -19.49
N ASP A 302 5.83 -3.24 -19.53
CA ASP A 302 6.81 -2.38 -20.19
C ASP A 302 6.46 -2.12 -21.66
N GLY A 303 6.49 -0.85 -22.06
CA GLY A 303 6.18 -0.39 -23.40
C GLY A 303 4.69 -0.36 -23.76
N LEU A 304 3.79 -0.88 -22.91
CA LEU A 304 2.35 -0.91 -23.16
C LEU A 304 1.57 0.14 -22.37
N ASN A 305 1.68 0.10 -21.04
CA ASN A 305 0.94 1.00 -20.14
C ASN A 305 1.86 1.80 -19.20
N GLY A 306 3.17 1.66 -19.39
CA GLY A 306 4.22 2.32 -18.64
C GLY A 306 5.59 1.78 -19.04
N TRP A 307 6.58 2.03 -18.18
CA TRP A 307 7.95 1.57 -18.36
C TRP A 307 8.48 0.91 -17.09
N VAL A 308 9.37 -0.05 -17.27
CA VAL A 308 10.03 -0.78 -16.18
C VAL A 308 11.52 -0.52 -16.23
N PHE A 309 12.15 -0.34 -15.06
CA PHE A 309 13.60 -0.24 -14.94
C PHE A 309 14.13 -1.19 -13.84
N PRO A 310 15.38 -1.69 -13.93
CA PRO A 310 15.97 -2.51 -12.89
C PRO A 310 15.98 -1.82 -11.51
N ASP A 311 15.56 -2.53 -10.47
CA ASP A 311 15.50 -1.98 -9.12
C ASP A 311 16.88 -1.47 -8.64
N GLY A 312 16.91 -0.28 -8.02
CA GLY A 312 18.12 0.38 -7.53
C GLY A 312 19.02 1.01 -8.58
N ASP A 313 18.76 0.81 -9.87
CA ASP A 313 19.60 1.33 -10.96
C ASP A 313 19.17 2.74 -11.38
N ALA A 314 19.86 3.75 -10.84
CA ALA A 314 19.64 5.16 -11.17
C ALA A 314 20.02 5.49 -12.63
N GLU A 315 20.94 4.76 -13.25
CA GLU A 315 21.34 4.99 -14.65
C GLU A 315 20.28 4.48 -15.61
N ALA A 316 19.77 3.28 -15.36
CA ALA A 316 18.63 2.77 -16.11
C ALA A 316 17.42 3.68 -15.94
N LEU A 317 17.10 4.11 -14.71
CA LEU A 317 16.00 5.06 -14.50
C LEU A 317 16.22 6.39 -15.24
N THR A 318 17.45 6.90 -15.31
CA THR A 318 17.79 8.10 -16.09
C THR A 318 17.42 7.92 -17.56
N ARG A 319 17.88 6.81 -18.18
CA ARG A 319 17.59 6.49 -19.58
C ARG A 319 16.09 6.30 -19.82
N THR A 320 15.40 5.61 -18.91
CA THR A 320 13.95 5.39 -19.00
C THR A 320 13.17 6.71 -18.90
N ILE A 321 13.56 7.62 -18.00
CA ILE A 321 12.95 8.96 -17.89
C ILE A 321 13.11 9.73 -19.20
N LEU A 322 14.32 9.77 -19.76
CA LEU A 322 14.60 10.49 -21.01
C LEU A 322 13.80 9.91 -22.18
N SER A 323 13.81 8.58 -22.34
CA SER A 323 13.06 7.90 -23.40
C SER A 323 11.55 8.08 -23.26
N ALA A 324 11.01 7.95 -22.04
CA ALA A 324 9.58 8.15 -21.78
C ALA A 324 9.16 9.60 -22.01
N ALA A 325 10.05 10.57 -21.76
CA ALA A 325 9.78 11.99 -21.95
C ALA A 325 9.57 12.39 -23.43
N GLU A 326 10.03 11.56 -24.38
CA GLU A 326 9.94 11.78 -25.82
C GLU A 326 8.71 11.11 -26.46
N GLN A 327 7.98 10.27 -25.72
CA GLN A 327 6.84 9.51 -26.26
C GLN A 327 5.56 10.35 -26.38
N ASP A 328 4.68 9.98 -27.32
CA ASP A 328 3.27 10.39 -27.26
C ASP A 328 2.55 9.52 -26.21
N TRP A 329 2.19 10.14 -25.09
CA TRP A 329 1.56 9.44 -23.99
C TRP A 329 0.10 9.06 -24.22
N ARG A 330 -0.57 9.50 -25.30
CA ARG A 330 -2.02 9.28 -25.49
C ARG A 330 -2.44 7.81 -25.34
N ALA A 331 -1.73 6.89 -25.98
CA ALA A 331 -2.01 5.46 -25.90
C ALA A 331 -1.76 4.91 -24.48
N TYR A 332 -0.63 5.30 -23.87
CA TYR A 332 -0.27 4.88 -22.51
C TYR A 332 -1.28 5.38 -21.47
N LYS A 333 -1.76 6.64 -21.58
CA LYS A 333 -2.78 7.23 -20.71
C LYS A 333 -4.09 6.45 -20.77
N LEU A 334 -4.54 6.11 -21.98
CA LEU A 334 -5.76 5.32 -22.19
C LEU A 334 -5.62 3.92 -21.58
N GLN A 335 -4.51 3.24 -21.87
CA GLN A 335 -4.27 1.88 -21.41
C GLN A 335 -4.15 1.83 -19.87
N ALA A 336 -3.41 2.76 -19.25
CA ALA A 336 -3.29 2.84 -17.80
C ALA A 336 -4.66 2.98 -17.11
N ARG A 337 -5.55 3.84 -17.63
CA ARG A 337 -6.92 3.97 -17.12
C ARG A 337 -7.72 2.68 -17.31
N GLN A 338 -7.64 2.04 -18.47
CA GLN A 338 -8.36 0.79 -18.75
C GLN A 338 -7.94 -0.30 -17.76
N ASP A 339 -6.64 -0.47 -17.53
CA ASP A 339 -6.12 -1.43 -16.55
C ASP A 339 -6.62 -1.14 -15.13
N ALA A 340 -6.61 0.13 -14.71
CA ALA A 340 -7.13 0.52 -13.39
C ALA A 340 -8.64 0.21 -13.24
N VAL A 341 -9.46 0.52 -14.24
CA VAL A 341 -10.90 0.24 -14.19
C VAL A 341 -11.20 -1.26 -14.13
N LEU A 342 -10.41 -2.07 -14.84
CA LEU A 342 -10.56 -3.52 -14.86
C LEU A 342 -10.13 -4.17 -13.54
N LYS A 343 -8.99 -3.75 -12.99
CA LYS A 343 -8.27 -4.49 -11.94
C LYS A 343 -8.27 -3.82 -10.57
N ALA A 344 -8.45 -2.49 -10.49
CA ALA A 344 -8.24 -1.70 -9.27
C ALA A 344 -9.52 -1.06 -8.69
N ASP A 345 -10.71 -1.52 -9.06
CA ASP A 345 -11.97 -0.98 -8.51
C ASP A 345 -12.12 -1.30 -7.01
N TRP A 346 -12.14 -0.25 -6.18
CA TRP A 346 -12.35 -0.36 -4.73
C TRP A 346 -13.61 -1.14 -4.36
N ASN A 347 -14.73 -0.87 -5.02
CA ASN A 347 -16.02 -1.49 -4.68
C ASN A 347 -16.03 -2.98 -5.01
N LYS A 348 -15.41 -3.38 -6.13
CA LYS A 348 -15.21 -4.81 -6.44
C LYS A 348 -14.34 -5.47 -5.38
N GLY A 349 -13.28 -4.80 -4.98
CA GLY A 349 -12.40 -5.30 -3.94
C GLY A 349 -13.12 -5.47 -2.59
N VAL A 350 -13.88 -4.47 -2.13
CA VAL A 350 -14.61 -4.56 -0.84
C VAL A 350 -15.57 -5.74 -0.85
N ARG A 351 -16.28 -5.98 -1.96
CA ARG A 351 -17.13 -7.17 -2.11
C ARG A 351 -16.33 -8.47 -1.97
N LYS A 352 -15.12 -8.54 -2.54
CA LYS A 352 -14.23 -9.70 -2.42
C LYS A 352 -13.76 -9.91 -0.97
N LEU A 353 -13.41 -8.84 -0.27
CA LEU A 353 -13.05 -8.89 1.15
C LEU A 353 -14.20 -9.42 2.01
N LEU A 354 -15.42 -8.89 1.82
CA LEU A 354 -16.59 -9.33 2.57
C LEU A 354 -16.96 -10.79 2.26
N ALA A 355 -16.84 -11.23 1.00
CA ALA A 355 -17.00 -12.65 0.67
C ALA A 355 -15.96 -13.52 1.39
N CYS A 356 -14.69 -13.08 1.45
CA CYS A 356 -13.66 -13.78 2.20
C CYS A 356 -13.95 -13.85 3.70
N TYR A 357 -14.63 -12.86 4.28
CA TYR A 357 -15.07 -12.93 5.68
C TYR A 357 -16.07 -14.06 5.90
N GLU A 358 -17.06 -14.18 5.02
CA GLU A 358 -18.05 -15.26 5.09
C GLU A 358 -17.38 -16.64 4.93
N ASP A 359 -16.48 -16.79 3.95
CA ASP A 359 -15.72 -18.03 3.73
C ASP A 359 -14.85 -18.39 4.94
N THR A 360 -14.18 -17.40 5.53
CA THR A 360 -13.35 -17.59 6.72
C THR A 360 -14.21 -17.99 7.90
N ALA A 361 -15.34 -17.31 8.13
CA ALA A 361 -16.23 -17.58 9.24
C ALA A 361 -16.85 -18.97 9.15
N ALA A 362 -17.24 -19.40 7.94
CA ALA A 362 -17.75 -20.74 7.68
C ALA A 362 -16.68 -21.82 7.94
N PHE A 363 -15.45 -21.64 7.41
CA PHE A 363 -14.36 -22.59 7.58
C PHE A 363 -13.89 -22.70 9.05
N GLY A 364 -13.77 -21.58 9.76
CA GLY A 364 -13.32 -21.60 11.15
C GLY A 364 -14.34 -22.26 12.08
N LYS A 365 -15.65 -22.20 11.77
CA LYS A 365 -16.69 -22.93 12.50
C LYS A 365 -16.57 -24.44 12.31
N SER A 366 -16.29 -24.91 11.09
CA SER A 366 -16.11 -26.36 10.84
C SER A 366 -14.86 -26.95 11.49
N ARG A 367 -13.94 -26.12 11.98
CA ARG A 367 -12.73 -26.52 12.70
C ARG A 367 -12.94 -26.74 14.21
N LYS A 368 -14.03 -26.21 14.77
CA LYS A 368 -14.40 -26.34 16.19
C LYS A 368 -15.31 -27.55 16.47
N LEU A 369 -15.95 -28.06 15.43
CA LEU A 369 -16.64 -29.36 15.40
C LEU A 369 -15.60 -30.45 15.17
#